data_AF-A0A357QF34-F1
#
_entry.id   AF-A0A357QF34-F1
#
_cell.length_a   1.000
_cell.length_b   1.000
_cell.length_c   1.000
_cell.angle_alpha   90.00
_cell.angle_beta   90.00
_cell.angle_gamma   90.00
#
_symmetry.space_group_name_H-M   'P 1'
#
loop_
_entity.id
_entity.type
_entity.pdbx_description
1 polymer ?
#
loop_
_entity_poly.entity_id
_entity_poly.type
_entity_poly.pdbx_seq_one_letter_code
_entity_poly.pdbx_strand_id
1 'polypeptide(L)'
;MDNSYKVLGKTISLKQYADIQDTINAIGRIIRDNYPAVADIAVRVKADTAEQTFRNIWEYVRKNVRYENDEIGKEQLRRPQRTISDGKGDCDDMSILISSILVNLGYHHELVIAAYKSKDKWQHIYPAAYSSNRQRYVIDCVPEIPYFNYEASPIKNKIVISMKLEELGSLSDAFAIRELTEPFNINSLEGIADDCQQLRLLQGLLGNVAIVDELEQYDTV
;
A
#
# COMPACT_ATOMS: atom_id res chain seq x y z
N MET A 1 21.08 1.02 20.77
CA MET A 1 21.97 0.90 19.60
C MET A 1 21.18 1.47 18.43
N ASP A 2 21.66 2.58 17.90
CA ASP A 2 20.98 3.41 16.91
C ASP A 2 21.29 2.87 15.52
N ASN A 3 20.38 2.07 14.96
CA ASN A 3 20.51 1.60 13.57
C ASN A 3 19.95 2.68 12.65
N SER A 4 20.75 3.72 12.40
CA SER A 4 20.47 4.71 11.38
C SER A 4 20.61 4.06 10.00
N TYR A 5 19.50 3.63 9.40
CA TYR A 5 19.50 3.18 8.01
C TYR A 5 19.71 4.39 7.10
N LYS A 6 20.86 4.45 6.43
CA LYS A 6 21.18 5.49 5.45
C LYS A 6 20.41 5.18 4.16
N VAL A 7 19.38 5.97 3.84
CA VAL A 7 18.61 5.81 2.59
C VAL A 7 19.53 6.08 1.40
N LEU A 8 19.96 5.02 0.72
CA LEU A 8 20.66 5.07 -0.56
C LEU A 8 19.69 4.61 -1.64
N GLY A 9 19.07 5.56 -2.34
CA GLY A 9 18.21 5.25 -3.48
C GLY A 9 17.75 6.52 -4.21
N LYS A 10 17.91 6.55 -5.53
CA LYS A 10 17.30 7.58 -6.39
C LYS A 10 15.80 7.31 -6.47
N THR A 11 14.97 8.36 -6.41
CA THR A 11 13.56 8.27 -6.83
C THR A 11 13.52 7.85 -8.30
N ILE A 12 12.81 6.77 -8.61
CA ILE A 12 12.62 6.29 -9.99
C ILE A 12 11.17 6.56 -10.35
N SER A 13 10.93 7.39 -11.35
CA SER A 13 9.60 7.57 -11.93
C SER A 13 9.20 6.30 -12.68
N LEU A 14 8.12 5.64 -12.26
CA LEU A 14 7.65 4.40 -12.88
C LEU A 14 6.85 4.65 -14.17
N LYS A 15 6.03 5.71 -14.22
CA LYS A 15 5.25 6.14 -15.40
C LYS A 15 4.73 7.57 -15.18
N GLN A 16 4.52 8.34 -16.25
CA GLN A 16 3.95 9.70 -16.18
C GLN A 16 2.41 9.69 -16.03
N TYR A 17 1.77 8.57 -16.38
CA TYR A 17 0.32 8.30 -16.27
C TYR A 17 0.10 6.83 -15.87
N ALA A 18 0.06 6.54 -14.57
CA ALA A 18 -0.26 5.21 -14.06
C ALA A 18 -1.78 5.01 -14.01
N ASP A 19 -2.27 3.85 -14.46
CA ASP A 19 -3.64 3.43 -14.17
C ASP A 19 -3.69 2.57 -12.89
N ILE A 20 -4.89 2.24 -12.41
CA ILE A 20 -5.04 1.44 -11.19
C ILE A 20 -4.37 0.07 -11.29
N GLN A 21 -4.28 -0.52 -12.49
CA GLN A 21 -3.66 -1.83 -12.66
C GLN A 21 -2.15 -1.73 -12.57
N ASP A 22 -1.55 -0.66 -13.11
CA ASP A 22 -0.14 -0.33 -12.92
C ASP A 22 0.21 -0.20 -11.43
N THR A 23 -0.62 0.53 -10.66
CA THR A 23 -0.45 0.68 -9.21
C THR A 23 -0.52 -0.67 -8.50
N ILE A 24 -1.54 -1.49 -8.80
CA ILE A 24 -1.70 -2.82 -8.21
C ILE A 24 -0.48 -3.70 -8.50
N ASN A 25 -0.01 -3.70 -9.74
CA ASN A 25 1.17 -4.47 -10.16
C ASN A 25 2.43 -3.97 -9.46
N ALA A 26 2.59 -2.66 -9.31
CA ALA A 26 3.71 -2.04 -8.62
C ALA A 26 3.72 -2.40 -7.12
N ILE A 27 2.57 -2.31 -6.44
CA ILE A 27 2.40 -2.73 -5.05
C ILE A 27 2.78 -4.20 -4.86
N GLY A 28 2.22 -5.09 -5.69
CA GLY A 28 2.52 -6.53 -5.62
C GLY A 28 4.00 -6.83 -5.83
N ARG A 29 4.65 -6.16 -6.80
CA ARG A 29 6.10 -6.25 -7.02
C ARG A 29 6.90 -5.76 -5.81
N ILE A 30 6.56 -4.57 -5.28
CA ILE A 30 7.28 -3.98 -4.14
C ILE A 30 7.24 -4.92 -2.95
N ILE A 31 6.07 -5.48 -2.63
CA ILE A 31 5.90 -6.43 -1.52
C ILE A 31 6.76 -7.67 -1.76
N ARG A 32 6.62 -8.32 -2.92
CA ARG A 32 7.36 -9.55 -3.25
C ARG A 32 8.88 -9.35 -3.17
N ASP A 33 9.39 -8.22 -3.68
CA ASP A 33 10.83 -7.99 -3.79
C ASP A 33 11.44 -7.42 -2.49
N ASN A 34 10.63 -6.91 -1.55
CA ASN A 34 11.14 -6.20 -0.36
C ASN A 34 10.62 -6.74 0.98
N TYR A 35 9.71 -7.72 1.02
CA TYR A 35 9.27 -8.29 2.30
C TYR A 35 10.43 -8.75 3.21
N PRO A 36 11.55 -9.34 2.74
CA PRO A 36 12.62 -9.78 3.64
C PRO A 36 13.26 -8.63 4.42
N ALA A 37 13.15 -7.39 3.94
CA ALA A 37 13.73 -6.21 4.58
C ALA A 37 13.05 -5.83 5.91
N VAL A 38 11.87 -6.38 6.21
CA VAL A 38 11.12 -6.13 7.46
C VAL A 38 10.92 -7.40 8.30
N ALA A 39 11.73 -8.44 8.06
CA ALA A 39 11.65 -9.70 8.80
C ALA A 39 11.90 -9.53 10.31
N ASP A 40 12.76 -8.59 10.71
CA ASP A 40 13.04 -8.28 12.11
C ASP A 40 11.81 -7.68 12.81
N ILE A 41 11.05 -6.82 12.12
CA ILE A 41 9.78 -6.27 12.59
C ILE A 41 8.76 -7.41 12.75
N ALA A 42 8.66 -8.29 11.76
CA ALA A 42 7.76 -9.44 11.81
C ALA A 42 7.99 -10.30 13.06
N VAL A 43 9.24 -10.60 13.40
CA VAL A 43 9.59 -11.33 14.63
C VAL A 43 9.13 -10.58 15.89
N ARG A 44 9.29 -9.24 15.94
CA ARG A 44 8.92 -8.43 17.11
C ARG A 44 7.42 -8.34 17.35
N VAL A 45 6.61 -8.29 16.29
CA VAL A 45 5.15 -8.11 16.40
C VAL A 45 4.40 -9.44 16.53
N LYS A 46 5.04 -10.58 16.25
CA LYS A 46 4.44 -11.91 16.40
C LYS A 46 4.02 -12.17 17.84
N ALA A 47 2.82 -12.74 18.01
CA ALA A 47 2.26 -13.18 19.28
C ALA A 47 1.71 -14.62 19.18
N ASP A 48 1.21 -15.14 20.29
CA ASP A 48 0.66 -16.51 20.38
C ASP A 48 -0.60 -16.69 19.53
N THR A 49 -1.38 -15.62 19.33
CA THR A 49 -2.60 -15.64 18.53
C THR A 49 -2.47 -14.77 17.28
N ALA A 50 -3.17 -15.16 16.21
CA ALA A 50 -3.23 -14.37 15.00
C ALA A 50 -3.83 -12.97 15.27
N GLU A 51 -4.91 -12.90 16.04
CA GLU A 51 -5.53 -11.62 16.43
C GLU A 51 -4.54 -10.70 17.14
N GLN A 52 -3.81 -11.20 18.15
CA GLN A 52 -2.84 -10.38 18.87
C GLN A 52 -1.68 -9.98 17.95
N THR A 53 -1.25 -10.86 17.05
CA THR A 53 -0.23 -10.54 16.06
C THR A 53 -0.70 -9.42 15.13
N PHE A 54 -1.92 -9.48 14.61
CA PHE A 54 -2.50 -8.46 13.74
C PHE A 54 -2.70 -7.13 14.48
N ARG A 55 -3.11 -7.17 15.74
CA ARG A 55 -3.19 -6.00 16.62
C ARG A 55 -1.81 -5.38 16.84
N ASN A 56 -0.79 -6.18 17.13
CA ASN A 56 0.58 -5.70 17.30
C ASN A 56 1.11 -5.03 16.03
N ILE A 57 0.78 -5.58 14.84
CA ILE A 57 1.12 -4.95 13.56
C ILE A 57 0.46 -3.57 13.45
N TRP A 58 -0.85 -3.50 13.71
CA TRP A 58 -1.61 -2.25 13.67
C TRP A 58 -1.04 -1.19 14.62
N GLU A 59 -0.76 -1.57 15.87
CA GLU A 59 -0.17 -0.69 16.87
C GLU A 59 1.25 -0.25 16.50
N TYR A 60 2.06 -1.18 15.98
CA TYR A 60 3.41 -0.88 15.52
C TYR A 60 3.40 0.15 14.38
N VAL A 61 2.56 -0.03 13.37
CA VAL A 61 2.51 0.89 12.23
C VAL A 61 1.98 2.25 12.67
N ARG A 62 0.87 2.32 13.43
CA ARG A 62 0.35 3.60 13.94
C ARG A 62 1.33 4.36 14.84
N LYS A 63 2.19 3.64 15.57
CA LYS A 63 3.20 4.25 16.43
C LYS A 63 4.40 4.79 15.67
N ASN A 64 4.79 4.14 14.57
CA ASN A 64 6.05 4.41 13.88
C ASN A 64 5.89 5.12 12.52
N VAL A 65 4.69 5.19 11.97
CA VAL A 65 4.42 5.79 10.66
C VAL A 65 3.33 6.85 10.79
N ARG A 66 3.69 8.11 10.55
CA ARG A 66 2.74 9.23 10.49
C ARG A 66 2.08 9.28 9.11
N TYR A 67 0.76 9.40 9.08
CA TYR A 67 0.04 9.58 7.83
C TYR A 67 0.44 10.90 7.15
N GLU A 68 0.88 10.84 5.90
CA GLU A 68 1.25 12.00 5.08
C GLU A 68 0.93 11.67 3.62
N ASN A 69 0.01 12.43 3.01
CA ASN A 69 -0.33 12.26 1.60
C ASN A 69 0.89 12.51 0.71
N ASP A 70 0.89 11.88 -0.46
CA ASP A 70 1.88 12.14 -1.49
C ASP A 70 1.89 13.59 -2.00
N GLU A 71 3.00 13.95 -2.66
CA GLU A 71 3.13 15.24 -3.32
C GLU A 71 2.02 15.44 -4.34
N ILE A 72 1.44 16.65 -4.36
CA ILE A 72 0.33 16.97 -5.27
C ILE A 72 0.73 16.66 -6.72
N GLY A 73 -0.08 15.83 -7.37
CA GLY A 73 0.09 15.40 -8.75
C GLY A 73 1.05 14.23 -8.96
N LYS A 74 1.52 13.57 -7.89
CA LYS A 74 2.41 12.40 -7.97
C LYS A 74 1.88 11.26 -7.11
N GLU A 75 1.92 10.06 -7.66
CA GLU A 75 1.74 8.81 -6.91
C GLU A 75 3.14 8.28 -6.54
N GLN A 76 3.37 8.02 -5.26
CA GLN A 76 4.70 7.73 -4.70
C GLN A 76 4.67 6.50 -3.78
N LEU A 77 4.71 5.32 -4.38
CA LEU A 77 4.82 4.07 -3.63
C LEU A 77 6.20 3.91 -2.96
N ARG A 78 6.23 3.79 -1.63
CA ARG A 78 7.45 3.53 -0.84
C ARG A 78 7.63 2.04 -0.63
N ARG A 79 8.90 1.62 -0.65
CA ARG A 79 9.29 0.28 -0.20
C ARG A 79 9.10 0.17 1.32
N PRO A 80 8.81 -1.01 1.89
CA PRO A 80 8.48 -1.15 3.31
C PRO A 80 9.59 -0.61 4.24
N GLN A 81 10.86 -0.87 3.94
CA GLN A 81 12.01 -0.33 4.69
C GLN A 81 12.13 1.19 4.58
N ARG A 82 11.65 1.79 3.48
CA ARG A 82 11.64 3.24 3.30
C ARG A 82 10.53 3.89 4.11
N THR A 83 9.34 3.32 4.13
CA THR A 83 8.21 3.77 4.98
C THR A 83 8.62 3.83 6.45
N ILE A 84 9.35 2.81 6.93
CA ILE A 84 9.91 2.78 8.29
C ILE A 84 10.99 3.85 8.48
N SER A 85 11.95 3.95 7.56
CA SER A 85 13.05 4.92 7.68
C SER A 85 12.57 6.37 7.67
N ASP A 86 11.54 6.67 6.86
CA ASP A 86 10.97 8.01 6.78
C ASP A 86 10.03 8.30 7.96
N GLY A 87 9.48 7.25 8.59
CA GLY A 87 8.48 7.35 9.65
C GLY A 87 7.17 7.98 9.18
N LYS A 88 6.90 7.91 7.87
CA LYS A 88 5.72 8.51 7.22
C LYS A 88 5.37 7.82 5.91
N GLY A 89 4.10 7.97 5.51
CA GLY A 89 3.54 7.47 4.26
C GLY A 89 2.02 7.61 4.28
N ASP A 90 1.37 7.32 3.16
CA ASP A 90 -0.10 7.33 3.07
C ASP A 90 -0.70 5.91 3.18
N CYS A 91 -1.93 5.73 2.72
CA CYS A 91 -2.64 4.46 2.77
C CYS A 91 -1.94 3.32 2.01
N ASP A 92 -1.29 3.58 0.88
CA ASP A 92 -0.65 2.55 0.07
C ASP A 92 0.68 2.09 0.67
N ASP A 93 1.47 3.02 1.20
CA ASP A 93 2.73 2.77 1.89
C ASP A 93 2.53 1.93 3.15
N MET A 94 1.52 2.29 3.94
CA MET A 94 1.14 1.53 5.13
C MET A 94 0.67 0.13 4.73
N SER A 95 -0.12 0.01 3.65
CA SER A 95 -0.58 -1.27 3.13
C SER A 95 0.57 -2.17 2.65
N ILE A 96 1.54 -1.60 1.92
CA ILE A 96 2.76 -2.30 1.48
C ILE A 96 3.55 -2.81 2.69
N LEU A 97 3.75 -1.96 3.69
CA LEU A 97 4.50 -2.32 4.91
C LEU A 97 3.81 -3.46 5.67
N ILE A 98 2.52 -3.33 5.93
CA ILE A 98 1.74 -4.34 6.66
C ILE A 98 1.72 -5.65 5.88
N SER A 99 1.46 -5.61 4.58
CA SER A 99 1.48 -6.79 3.71
C SER A 99 2.85 -7.48 3.75
N SER A 100 3.94 -6.72 3.67
CA SER A 100 5.31 -7.25 3.79
C SER A 100 5.55 -7.96 5.12
N ILE A 101 5.04 -7.43 6.23
CA ILE A 101 5.12 -8.07 7.54
C ILE A 101 4.29 -9.37 7.57
N LEU A 102 3.08 -9.36 7.03
CA LEU A 102 2.20 -10.53 6.96
C LEU A 102 2.80 -11.65 6.09
N VAL A 103 3.47 -11.32 4.98
CA VAL A 103 4.20 -12.29 4.15
C VAL A 103 5.31 -12.97 4.95
N ASN A 104 6.13 -12.23 5.70
CA ASN A 104 7.17 -12.83 6.56
C ASN A 104 6.60 -13.80 7.61
N LEU A 105 5.40 -13.51 8.10
CA LEU A 105 4.72 -14.33 9.11
C LEU A 105 3.95 -15.51 8.51
N GLY A 106 3.85 -15.60 7.17
CA GLY A 106 3.12 -16.65 6.48
C GLY A 106 1.60 -16.52 6.58
N TYR A 107 1.06 -15.34 6.87
CA TYR A 107 -0.38 -15.13 6.91
C TYR A 107 -0.96 -14.86 5.53
N HIS A 108 -1.97 -15.64 5.16
CA HIS A 108 -2.82 -15.32 4.01
C HIS A 108 -3.57 -14.02 4.30
N HIS A 109 -3.55 -13.11 3.33
CA HIS A 109 -4.19 -11.81 3.45
C HIS A 109 -4.57 -11.28 2.08
N GLU A 110 -5.30 -10.18 2.08
CA GLU A 110 -5.78 -9.46 0.90
C GLU A 110 -5.45 -7.98 1.05
N LEU A 111 -5.31 -7.31 -0.09
CA LEU A 111 -5.37 -5.85 -0.18
C LEU A 111 -6.73 -5.46 -0.74
N VAL A 112 -7.47 -4.63 -0.01
CA VAL A 112 -8.79 -4.15 -0.40
C VAL A 112 -8.67 -2.71 -0.86
N ILE A 113 -8.96 -2.45 -2.13
CA ILE A 113 -9.08 -1.10 -2.67
C ILE A 113 -10.55 -0.72 -2.63
N ALA A 114 -10.90 0.31 -1.87
CA ALA A 114 -12.27 0.70 -1.58
C ALA A 114 -12.65 2.04 -2.22
N ALA A 115 -13.92 2.09 -2.63
CA ALA A 115 -14.59 3.26 -3.15
C ALA A 115 -15.74 3.69 -2.22
N TYR A 116 -15.66 4.87 -1.63
CA TYR A 116 -16.63 5.43 -0.68
C TYR A 116 -17.51 6.52 -1.28
N LYS A 117 -16.95 7.43 -2.09
CA LYS A 117 -17.71 8.58 -2.63
C LYS A 117 -18.57 8.19 -3.83
N SER A 118 -18.03 7.45 -4.79
CA SER A 118 -18.74 6.89 -5.96
C SER A 118 -18.07 5.59 -6.39
N LYS A 119 -18.78 4.72 -7.10
CA LYS A 119 -18.31 3.34 -7.43
C LYS A 119 -17.06 3.30 -8.33
N ASP A 120 -16.80 4.38 -9.03
CA ASP A 120 -15.74 4.58 -10.02
C ASP A 120 -14.57 5.43 -9.50
N LYS A 121 -14.65 5.90 -8.24
CA LYS A 121 -13.59 6.66 -7.59
C LYS A 121 -12.99 5.81 -6.48
N TRP A 122 -11.80 5.29 -6.69
CA TRP A 122 -11.00 4.61 -5.67
C TRP A 122 -10.36 5.66 -4.76
N GLN A 123 -10.46 5.50 -3.43
CA GLN A 123 -9.88 6.47 -2.50
C GLN A 123 -8.97 5.85 -1.44
N HIS A 124 -9.03 4.53 -1.25
CA HIS A 124 -8.39 3.92 -0.10
C HIS A 124 -7.95 2.50 -0.41
N ILE A 125 -6.82 2.11 0.16
CA ILE A 125 -6.32 0.74 0.16
C ILE A 125 -5.97 0.34 1.60
N TYR A 126 -6.34 -0.88 1.99
CA TYR A 126 -5.97 -1.43 3.29
C TYR A 126 -5.83 -2.96 3.25
N PRO A 127 -4.99 -3.55 4.12
CA PRO A 127 -4.87 -4.99 4.26
C PRO A 127 -5.97 -5.61 5.12
N ALA A 128 -6.37 -6.84 4.77
CA ALA A 128 -7.16 -7.71 5.62
C ALA A 128 -6.55 -9.12 5.67
N ALA A 129 -6.24 -9.61 6.86
CA ALA A 129 -5.57 -10.89 7.07
C ALA A 129 -6.52 -11.95 7.64
N TYR A 130 -6.17 -13.21 7.42
CA TYR A 130 -6.94 -14.35 7.89
C TYR A 130 -6.16 -15.13 8.92
N SER A 131 -6.81 -15.45 10.04
CA SER A 131 -6.27 -16.40 11.01
C SER A 131 -6.45 -17.85 10.52
N SER A 132 -5.87 -18.82 11.24
CA SER A 132 -5.92 -20.25 10.87
C SER A 132 -7.34 -20.82 10.80
N ASN A 133 -8.29 -20.26 11.55
CA ASN A 133 -9.71 -20.65 11.49
C ASN A 133 -10.51 -19.87 10.42
N ARG A 134 -9.82 -19.13 9.54
CA ARG A 134 -10.39 -18.29 8.47
C ARG A 134 -11.16 -17.06 8.96
N GLN A 135 -11.05 -16.69 10.24
CA GLN A 135 -11.55 -15.40 10.72
C GLN A 135 -10.74 -14.27 10.09
N ARG A 136 -11.43 -13.31 9.46
CA ARG A 136 -10.87 -12.12 8.82
C ARG A 136 -10.67 -10.99 9.82
N TYR A 137 -9.55 -10.28 9.71
CA TYR A 137 -9.20 -9.11 10.49
C TYR A 137 -8.71 -7.98 9.59
N VAL A 138 -9.30 -6.78 9.73
CA VAL A 138 -8.87 -5.57 9.03
C VAL A 138 -7.72 -4.90 9.77
N ILE A 139 -6.65 -4.57 9.06
CA ILE A 139 -5.43 -3.96 9.62
C ILE A 139 -5.23 -2.60 8.95
N ASP A 140 -6.19 -1.70 9.14
CA ASP A 140 -6.18 -0.37 8.54
C ASP A 140 -5.64 0.67 9.53
N CYS A 141 -4.52 1.31 9.17
CA CYS A 141 -3.76 2.17 10.07
C CYS A 141 -3.97 3.67 9.82
N VAL A 142 -4.86 4.06 8.90
CA VAL A 142 -5.10 5.48 8.62
C VAL A 142 -5.77 6.19 9.82
N PRO A 143 -5.56 7.51 9.99
CA PRO A 143 -5.99 8.24 11.19
C PRO A 143 -7.49 8.17 11.47
N GLU A 144 -8.30 8.06 10.42
CA GLU A 144 -9.76 7.99 10.48
C GLU A 144 -10.27 6.69 11.13
N ILE A 145 -9.42 5.66 11.23
CA ILE A 145 -9.78 4.37 11.79
C ILE A 145 -9.66 4.40 13.32
N PRO A 146 -10.78 4.24 14.04
CA PRO A 146 -10.83 4.49 15.48
C PRO A 146 -10.18 3.37 16.30
N TYR A 147 -10.22 2.12 15.84
CA TYR A 147 -9.68 0.96 16.55
C TYR A 147 -9.33 -0.17 15.59
N PHE A 148 -8.47 -1.08 16.04
CA PHE A 148 -8.08 -2.28 15.31
C PHE A 148 -9.31 -3.11 14.87
N ASN A 149 -9.25 -3.69 13.66
CA ASN A 149 -10.33 -4.48 13.06
C ASN A 149 -11.63 -3.70 12.78
N TYR A 150 -11.53 -2.38 12.59
CA TYR A 150 -12.62 -1.57 12.07
C TYR A 150 -12.54 -1.46 10.54
N GLU A 151 -13.64 -1.75 9.85
CA GLU A 151 -13.78 -1.58 8.40
C GLU A 151 -14.73 -0.41 8.13
N ALA A 152 -14.22 0.68 7.55
CA ALA A 152 -15.04 1.85 7.24
C ALA A 152 -16.18 1.49 6.28
N SER A 153 -17.37 2.04 6.53
CA SER A 153 -18.59 1.76 5.77
C SER A 153 -19.45 3.03 5.61
N PRO A 154 -20.32 3.12 4.59
CA PRO A 154 -20.57 2.11 3.54
C PRO A 154 -19.51 2.13 2.42
N ILE A 155 -19.06 0.94 2.02
CA ILE A 155 -18.22 0.75 0.81
C ILE A 155 -19.15 0.66 -0.40
N LYS A 156 -19.02 1.57 -1.37
CA LYS A 156 -19.83 1.58 -2.60
C LYS A 156 -19.33 0.60 -3.65
N ASN A 157 -18.01 0.38 -3.72
CA ASN A 157 -17.36 -0.61 -4.58
C ASN A 157 -16.01 -1.04 -3.98
N LYS A 158 -15.53 -2.25 -4.28
CA LYS A 158 -14.20 -2.71 -3.86
C LYS A 158 -13.55 -3.63 -4.88
N ILE A 159 -12.23 -3.53 -4.98
CA ILE A 159 -11.36 -4.54 -5.61
C ILE A 159 -10.65 -5.28 -4.48
N VAL A 160 -10.55 -6.61 -4.59
CA VAL A 160 -9.86 -7.45 -3.61
C VAL A 160 -8.72 -8.19 -4.30
N ILE A 161 -7.51 -7.96 -3.84
CA ILE A 161 -6.29 -8.58 -4.37
C ILE A 161 -5.84 -9.62 -3.35
N SER A 162 -5.85 -10.90 -3.72
CA SER A 162 -5.40 -11.97 -2.83
C SER A 162 -3.88 -12.04 -2.81
N MET A 163 -3.30 -11.86 -1.63
CA MET A 163 -1.87 -11.98 -1.40
C MET A 163 -1.57 -13.39 -0.89
N LYS A 164 -1.22 -14.26 -1.82
CA LYS A 164 -0.69 -15.60 -1.54
C LYS A 164 0.66 -15.71 -2.22
N LEU A 165 1.73 -15.71 -1.43
CA LEU A 165 3.07 -15.96 -1.96
C LEU A 165 3.27 -17.47 -2.06
N GLU A 166 3.28 -17.99 -3.29
CA GLU A 166 3.62 -19.37 -3.61
C GLU A 166 4.89 -19.39 -4.44
N GLU A 167 5.92 -20.10 -3.99
CA GLU A 167 7.08 -20.43 -4.79
C GLU A 167 6.82 -21.78 -5.47
N LEU A 168 6.59 -21.77 -6.80
CA LEU A 168 6.42 -22.98 -7.58
C LEU A 168 7.75 -23.35 -8.22
N GLY A 169 8.43 -24.35 -7.66
CA GLY A 169 9.56 -25.07 -8.27
C GLY A 169 10.79 -24.21 -8.60
N SER A 170 11.82 -24.29 -7.75
CA SER A 170 13.15 -23.79 -8.14
C SER A 170 13.74 -24.72 -9.20
N LEU A 171 13.83 -24.28 -10.46
CA LEU A 171 14.68 -24.94 -11.44
C LEU A 171 16.13 -24.64 -11.08
N SER A 172 16.81 -25.63 -10.50
CA SER A 172 18.24 -25.59 -10.25
C SER A 172 19.02 -25.80 -11.56
N ASP A 173 18.89 -24.87 -12.51
CA ASP A 173 19.77 -24.85 -13.67
C ASP A 173 20.32 -23.43 -13.86
N ALA A 174 21.64 -23.32 -13.67
CA ALA A 174 22.43 -22.11 -13.73
C ALA A 174 22.31 -21.31 -15.06
N PHE A 175 21.57 -21.82 -16.03
CA PHE A 175 21.30 -21.16 -17.31
C PHE A 175 20.13 -20.16 -17.25
N ALA A 176 19.13 -20.34 -16.36
CA ALA A 176 17.98 -19.44 -16.26
C ALA A 176 18.26 -18.12 -15.51
N ILE A 177 19.33 -18.07 -14.70
CA ILE A 177 19.73 -16.86 -13.95
C ILE A 177 20.21 -15.73 -14.88
N ARG A 178 20.65 -16.06 -16.10
CA ARG A 178 21.20 -15.08 -17.03
C ARG A 178 20.14 -14.18 -17.67
N GLU A 179 18.90 -14.65 -17.80
CA GLU A 179 17.80 -13.90 -18.42
C GLU A 179 17.08 -12.98 -17.41
N LEU A 180 17.17 -13.28 -16.10
CA LEU A 180 16.62 -12.46 -15.01
C LEU A 180 17.60 -11.41 -14.46
N THR A 181 18.85 -11.41 -14.94
CA THR A 181 19.89 -10.43 -14.55
C THR A 181 20.07 -9.31 -15.58
N GLU A 182 19.31 -9.34 -16.67
CA GLU A 182 19.23 -8.22 -17.61
C GLU A 182 18.48 -7.03 -16.97
N PRO A 183 19.03 -5.81 -17.01
CA PRO A 183 18.35 -4.64 -16.49
C PRO A 183 17.05 -4.37 -17.27
N PHE A 184 15.97 -4.11 -16.53
CA PHE A 184 14.65 -3.78 -17.06
C PHE A 184 14.74 -2.61 -18.06
N ASN A 185 14.38 -2.84 -19.33
CA ASN A 185 14.42 -1.83 -20.38
C ASN A 185 13.09 -1.06 -20.46
N ILE A 186 13.15 0.23 -20.09
CA ILE A 186 12.02 1.15 -19.96
C ILE A 186 11.36 1.44 -21.34
N ASN A 187 12.05 1.15 -22.44
CA ASN A 187 11.56 1.41 -23.80
C ASN A 187 10.52 0.38 -24.31
N SER A 188 10.12 -0.59 -23.47
CA SER A 188 9.16 -1.65 -23.84
C SER A 188 7.69 -1.30 -23.57
N LEU A 189 7.40 -0.09 -23.07
CA LEU A 189 6.06 0.39 -22.75
C LEU A 189 5.58 1.44 -23.77
N GLU A 190 5.28 1.01 -25.00
CA GLU A 190 4.41 1.80 -25.89
C GLU A 190 2.98 1.26 -25.78
N GLY A 191 2.12 2.02 -25.09
CA GLY A 191 0.70 1.75 -24.93
C GLY A 191 -0.15 2.92 -25.41
N ILE A 192 -1.14 2.60 -26.22
CA ILE A 192 -2.01 3.47 -27.03
C ILE A 192 -3.01 4.21 -26.11
N ALA A 193 -3.06 5.54 -26.17
CA ALA A 193 -3.89 6.38 -25.30
C ALA A 193 -5.27 6.70 -25.90
N ASP A 194 -6.32 6.70 -25.05
CA ASP A 194 -7.62 7.32 -25.31
C ASP A 194 -7.86 8.41 -24.24
N ASP A 195 -7.85 9.67 -24.67
CA ASP A 195 -7.58 10.85 -23.83
C ASP A 195 -8.74 11.25 -22.89
N CYS A 196 -9.88 10.58 -22.94
CA CYS A 196 -11.09 11.02 -22.22
C CYS A 196 -11.25 10.40 -20.81
N GLN A 197 -10.50 9.35 -20.47
CA GLN A 197 -10.51 8.73 -19.13
C GLN A 197 -9.52 9.38 -18.14
N GLN A 198 -8.53 10.15 -18.64
CA GLN A 198 -7.40 10.65 -17.84
C GLN A 198 -7.75 11.76 -16.83
N LEU A 199 -8.73 12.61 -17.12
CA LEU A 199 -8.99 13.82 -16.30
C LEU A 199 -9.77 13.54 -14.99
N ARG A 200 -10.45 12.39 -14.88
CA ARG A 200 -11.27 12.07 -13.67
C ARG A 200 -10.48 11.38 -12.56
N LEU A 201 -9.36 10.73 -12.89
CA LEU A 201 -8.51 10.00 -11.95
C LEU A 201 -7.61 10.94 -11.12
N LEU A 202 -7.07 12.00 -11.75
CA LEU A 202 -6.26 13.01 -11.07
C LEU A 202 -7.01 13.75 -9.95
N GLN A 203 -8.33 13.92 -10.06
CA GLN A 203 -9.13 14.58 -9.02
C GLN A 203 -9.59 13.62 -7.89
N GLY A 204 -9.33 12.31 -8.01
CA GLY A 204 -9.80 11.29 -7.06
C GLY A 204 -8.77 10.92 -6.00
N LEU A 205 -7.51 10.78 -6.40
CA LEU A 205 -6.36 10.49 -5.52
C LEU A 205 -5.78 11.76 -4.87
N LEU A 206 -5.89 12.91 -5.54
CA LEU A 206 -5.59 14.20 -4.94
C LEU A 206 -6.77 14.58 -4.07
N GLY A 207 -6.65 14.39 -2.76
CA GLY A 207 -7.65 14.83 -1.79
C GLY A 207 -8.17 16.21 -2.17
N ASN A 208 -9.48 16.30 -2.42
CA ASN A 208 -10.12 17.57 -2.75
C ASN A 208 -9.70 18.63 -1.72
N VAL A 209 -8.91 19.58 -2.19
CA VAL A 209 -8.77 20.91 -1.61
C VAL A 209 -10.18 21.51 -1.59
N ALA A 210 -10.73 21.70 -0.40
CA ALA A 210 -11.78 22.68 -0.22
C ALA A 210 -11.11 24.05 -0.26
N ILE A 211 -11.12 24.71 -1.43
CA ILE A 211 -11.09 26.17 -1.45
C ILE A 211 -12.50 26.57 -1.06
N VAL A 212 -12.68 27.00 0.19
CA VAL A 212 -13.81 27.85 0.54
C VAL A 212 -13.18 29.20 0.76
N ASP A 213 -13.38 30.08 -0.22
CA ASP A 213 -13.06 31.49 -0.13
C ASP A 213 -13.69 32.08 1.14
N GLU A 214 -12.91 32.89 1.85
CA GLU A 214 -13.45 33.82 2.83
C GLU A 214 -14.41 34.78 2.12
N LEU A 215 -15.42 35.23 2.87
CA LEU A 215 -16.42 36.25 2.57
C LEU A 215 -17.76 35.73 2.01
N GLU A 216 -18.69 35.39 2.91
CA GLU A 216 -20.03 36.00 2.84
C GLU A 216 -20.70 35.99 4.23
N GLN A 217 -21.28 37.14 4.59
CA GLN A 217 -21.94 37.46 5.84
C GLN A 217 -23.13 36.53 6.13
N TYR A 218 -23.21 36.08 7.39
CA TYR A 218 -24.45 35.51 7.93
C TYR A 218 -25.40 36.66 8.29
N ASP A 219 -26.48 36.82 7.51
CA ASP A 219 -27.68 37.47 8.01
C ASP A 219 -28.46 36.48 8.87
N THR A 220 -28.64 36.86 10.14
CA THR A 220 -29.51 36.21 11.11
C THR A 220 -30.97 36.55 10.85
N VAL A 221 -31.83 35.54 10.70
CA VAL A 221 -33.20 35.53 11.25
C VAL A 221 -33.53 34.11 11.70
#